data_AF-A0A536ZNJ2-F1
#
_entry.id   AF-A0A536ZNJ2-F1
#
_cell.length_a   1.000
_cell.length_b   1.000
_cell.length_c   1.000
_cell.angle_alpha   90.00
_cell.angle_beta   90.00
_cell.angle_gamma   90.00
#
_symmetry.space_group_name_H-M   'P 1'
#
loop_
_entity.id
_entity.type
_entity.pdbx_description
1 polymer ?
#
loop_
_entity_poly.entity_id
_entity_poly.type
_entity_poly.pdbx_seq_one_letter_code
_entity_poly.pdbx_strand_id
1 'polypeptide(L)'
;QAAEALRPLAGPFAFLLFALGIIGTGMIAVPVLAGSAAYAVAETFEWKRGLDLKLFEAREFYAIIALATLGGVALDFSPVDPIKALFWCAVINGVIAVPIMVVMMLLADDPRVMGRFTVKRRLKALGWLATGTM
;
A
#
# COMPACT_ATOMS: atom_id res chain seq x y z
N GLN A 1 21.38 -4.51 -9.56
CA GLN A 1 21.60 -5.78 -10.27
C GLN A 1 20.59 -6.05 -11.39
N ALA A 2 19.26 -5.90 -11.19
CA ALA A 2 18.27 -6.14 -12.26
C ALA A 2 18.44 -5.22 -13.51
N ALA A 3 18.84 -3.96 -13.31
CA ALA A 3 19.00 -3.00 -14.41
C ALA A 3 20.27 -3.25 -15.25
N GLU A 4 21.36 -3.74 -14.65
CA GLU A 4 22.59 -4.10 -15.40
C GLU A 4 22.41 -5.36 -16.26
N ALA A 5 21.51 -6.27 -15.87
CA ALA A 5 21.18 -7.47 -16.65
C ALA A 5 20.43 -7.15 -17.96
N LEU A 6 19.78 -5.99 -18.07
CA LEU A 6 19.07 -5.51 -19.28
C LEU A 6 19.96 -4.75 -20.26
N ARG A 7 21.16 -4.33 -19.83
CA ARG A 7 22.12 -3.55 -20.62
C ARG A 7 22.58 -4.24 -21.93
N PRO A 8 22.79 -5.59 -21.98
CA PRO A 8 23.22 -6.25 -23.21
C PRO A 8 22.09 -6.58 -24.18
N LEU A 9 20.81 -6.53 -23.78
CA LEU A 9 19.68 -6.90 -24.65
C LEU A 9 18.94 -5.72 -25.31
N ALA A 10 18.93 -4.52 -24.70
CA ALA A 10 18.07 -3.41 -25.15
C ALA A 10 18.73 -2.01 -25.13
N GLY A 11 20.03 -1.94 -24.86
CA GLY A 11 20.80 -0.69 -24.89
C GLY A 11 20.58 0.25 -23.69
N PRO A 12 21.25 1.43 -23.68
CA PRO A 12 21.18 2.41 -22.58
C PRO A 12 19.78 2.98 -22.31
N PHE A 13 18.92 2.99 -23.33
CA PHE A 13 17.59 3.59 -23.26
C PHE A 13 16.60 2.76 -22.42
N ALA A 14 16.63 1.43 -22.56
CA ALA A 14 15.79 0.54 -21.75
C ALA A 14 16.16 0.59 -20.26
N PHE A 15 17.47 0.70 -19.96
CA PHE A 15 17.95 0.94 -18.60
C PHE A 15 17.41 2.25 -18.02
N LEU A 16 17.48 3.34 -18.79
CA LEU A 16 16.99 4.64 -18.35
C LEU A 16 15.48 4.62 -18.11
N LEU A 17 14.72 4.01 -19.02
CA LEU A 17 13.26 3.89 -18.90
C LEU A 17 12.87 3.05 -17.67
N PHE A 18 13.58 1.95 -17.42
CA PHE A 18 13.35 1.10 -16.25
C PHE A 18 13.69 1.82 -14.93
N ALA A 19 14.84 2.50 -14.89
CA ALA A 19 15.26 3.28 -13.72
C ALA A 19 14.28 4.43 -13.43
N LEU A 20 13.85 5.18 -14.46
CA LEU A 20 12.82 6.21 -14.33
C LEU A 20 11.48 5.63 -13.84
N GLY A 21 11.11 4.44 -14.33
CA GLY A 21 9.93 3.73 -13.89
C GLY A 21 9.98 3.40 -12.39
N ILE A 22 11.07 2.81 -11.91
CA ILE A 22 11.25 2.47 -10.49
C ILE A 22 11.26 3.72 -9.60
N ILE A 23 11.94 4.79 -10.03
CA ILE A 23 11.96 6.04 -9.28
C ILE A 23 10.55 6.65 -9.23
N GLY A 24 9.86 6.67 -10.38
CA GLY A 24 8.49 7.17 -10.49
C GLY A 24 7.50 6.43 -9.60
N THR A 25 7.55 5.09 -9.59
CA THR A 25 6.68 4.29 -8.72
C THR A 25 7.00 4.51 -7.25
N GLY A 26 8.29 4.60 -6.89
CA GLY A 26 8.71 4.91 -5.52
C GLY A 26 8.19 6.26 -5.02
N MET A 27 8.32 7.31 -5.84
CA MET A 27 7.85 8.67 -5.49
C MET A 27 6.35 8.74 -5.22
N ILE A 28 5.54 7.95 -5.94
CA ILE A 28 4.08 7.90 -5.73
C ILE A 28 3.73 6.96 -4.56
N ALA A 29 4.44 5.84 -4.44
CA ALA A 29 4.15 4.84 -3.42
C ALA A 29 4.45 5.32 -2.00
N VAL A 30 5.58 6.01 -1.78
CA VAL A 30 6.00 6.41 -0.43
C VAL A 30 4.96 7.32 0.25
N PRO A 31 4.47 8.42 -0.35
CA PRO A 31 3.47 9.27 0.29
C PRO A 31 2.13 8.56 0.51
N VAL A 32 1.70 7.74 -0.45
CA VAL A 32 0.40 7.04 -0.37
C VAL A 32 0.43 5.98 0.73
N LEU A 33 1.50 5.18 0.82
CA LEU A 33 1.64 4.15 1.85
C LEU A 33 1.86 4.75 3.24
N ALA A 34 2.74 5.75 3.36
CA ALA A 34 2.97 6.43 4.64
C ALA A 34 1.70 7.14 5.13
N GLY A 35 0.98 7.80 4.22
CA GLY A 35 -0.32 8.42 4.53
C GLY A 35 -1.36 7.39 4.97
N SER A 36 -1.52 6.29 4.23
CA SER A 36 -2.46 5.20 4.57
C SER A 36 -2.17 4.62 5.96
N ALA A 37 -0.90 4.33 6.26
CA ALA A 37 -0.49 3.83 7.57
C ALA A 37 -0.77 4.84 8.68
N ALA A 38 -0.45 6.12 8.46
CA ALA A 38 -0.73 7.18 9.43
C ALA A 38 -2.24 7.34 9.68
N TYR A 39 -3.07 7.24 8.64
CA TYR A 39 -4.52 7.27 8.78
C TYR A 39 -5.04 6.08 9.58
N ALA A 40 -4.60 4.86 9.27
CA ALA A 40 -5.04 3.65 9.96
C ALA A 40 -4.64 3.65 11.45
N VAL A 41 -3.41 4.08 11.77
CA VAL A 41 -2.95 4.17 13.16
C VAL A 41 -3.70 5.26 13.90
N ALA A 42 -3.75 6.48 13.35
CA ALA A 42 -4.48 7.57 14.00
C ALA A 42 -5.98 7.25 14.12
N GLU A 43 -6.51 6.38 13.26
CA GLU A 43 -7.86 5.84 13.36
C GLU A 43 -8.09 4.89 14.50
N THR A 44 -7.19 3.94 14.65
CA THR A 44 -7.24 2.96 15.73
C THR A 44 -7.12 3.63 17.11
N PHE A 45 -6.36 4.73 17.21
CA PHE A 45 -6.15 5.47 18.47
C PHE A 45 -7.08 6.68 18.67
N GLU A 46 -8.07 6.89 17.79
CA GLU A 46 -9.00 8.04 17.84
C GLU A 46 -8.31 9.42 17.86
N TRP A 47 -7.08 9.51 17.35
CA TRP A 47 -6.34 10.77 17.27
C TRP A 47 -6.87 11.69 16.17
N LYS A 48 -6.55 12.98 16.24
CA LYS A 48 -6.82 13.93 15.16
C LYS A 48 -6.02 13.55 13.91
N ARG A 49 -6.69 13.47 12.75
CA ARG A 49 -6.13 12.98 11.48
C ARG A 49 -6.55 13.90 10.35
N GLY A 50 -5.67 14.06 9.37
CA GLY A 50 -5.95 14.89 8.21
C GLY A 50 -4.70 15.59 7.72
N LEU A 51 -4.41 15.47 6.43
CA LEU A 51 -3.42 16.30 5.74
C LEU A 51 -3.85 17.78 5.68
N ASP A 52 -5.15 18.06 5.85
CA ASP A 52 -5.73 19.40 5.98
C ASP A 52 -5.55 20.03 7.38
N LEU A 53 -5.10 19.26 8.39
CA LEU A 53 -4.84 19.77 9.72
C LEU A 53 -3.44 20.38 9.80
N LYS A 54 -3.29 21.46 10.57
CA LYS A 54 -1.98 22.08 10.79
C LYS A 54 -1.01 21.08 11.44
N LEU A 55 0.27 21.14 11.07
CA LEU A 55 1.37 20.32 11.61
C LEU A 55 1.41 20.21 13.15
N PHE A 56 0.92 21.22 13.85
CA PHE A 56 0.87 21.25 15.32
C PHE A 56 -0.42 20.68 15.94
N GLU A 57 -1.44 20.43 15.13
CA GLU A 57 -2.77 19.95 15.58
C GLU A 57 -2.96 18.44 15.38
N ALA A 58 -2.13 17.83 14.54
CA ALA A 58 -2.06 16.38 14.30
C ALA A 58 -0.59 15.89 14.36
N ARG A 59 0.12 16.24 15.43
CA ARG A 59 1.55 15.92 15.60
C ARG A 59 1.81 14.43 15.50
N GLU A 60 0.92 13.62 16.06
CA GLU A 60 0.98 12.17 16.06
C GLU A 60 0.90 11.61 14.63
N PHE A 61 0.00 12.16 13.81
CA PHE A 61 -0.16 11.78 12.40
C PHE A 61 1.10 12.07 11.58
N TYR A 62 1.66 13.27 11.69
CA TYR A 62 2.91 13.63 11.00
C TYR A 62 4.12 12.89 11.56
N ALA A 63 4.14 12.57 12.85
CA ALA A 63 5.19 11.75 13.46
C ALA A 63 5.19 10.33 12.89
N ILE A 64 4.02 9.72 12.67
CA ILE A 64 3.93 8.39 12.03
C ILE A 64 4.47 8.43 10.60
N ILE A 65 4.12 9.45 9.82
CA ILE A 65 4.64 9.61 8.44
C ILE A 65 6.17 9.76 8.46
N ALA A 66 6.69 10.61 9.35
CA ALA A 66 8.13 10.83 9.50
C ALA A 66 8.85 9.54 9.93
N LEU A 67 8.31 8.81 10.91
CA LEU A 67 8.85 7.53 11.37
C LEU A 67 8.80 6.46 10.29
N ALA A 68 7.70 6.35 9.53
CA ALA A 68 7.59 5.40 8.43
C ALA A 68 8.61 5.70 7.31
N THR A 69 8.80 6.98 6.99
CA THR A 69 9.77 7.41 5.98
C THR A 69 11.21 7.18 6.45
N LEU A 70 11.54 7.61 7.66
CA LEU A 70 12.87 7.40 8.24
C LEU A 70 13.17 5.92 8.45
N GLY A 71 12.18 5.12 8.85
CA GLY A 71 12.30 3.67 8.97
C GLY A 71 12.55 2.98 7.63
N GLY A 72 11.86 3.43 6.57
CA GLY A 72 12.12 2.99 5.20
C GLY A 72 13.55 3.30 4.76
N VAL A 73 14.01 4.53 4.97
CA VAL A 73 15.40 4.94 4.65
C VAL A 73 16.42 4.17 5.49
N ALA A 74 16.13 3.90 6.77
CA ALA A 74 17.00 3.13 7.64
C ALA A 74 17.14 1.67 7.18
N LEU A 75 16.10 1.09 6.57
CA LEU A 75 16.16 -0.25 6.00
C LEU A 75 17.12 -0.34 4.80
N ASP A 76 17.33 0.75 4.05
CA ASP A 76 18.31 0.78 2.96
C ASP A 76 19.76 0.66 3.45
N PHE A 77 20.04 1.06 4.71
CA PHE A 77 21.34 0.87 5.35
C PHE A 77 21.49 -0.52 5.99
N SER A 78 20.42 -1.30 6.05
CA SER A 78 20.45 -2.66 6.60
C SER A 78 20.99 -3.65 5.54
N PRO A 79 21.74 -4.70 5.92
CA PRO A 79 22.23 -5.72 4.99
C PRO A 79 21.14 -6.64 4.42
N VAL A 80 19.86 -6.27 4.56
CA VAL A 80 18.73 -7.04 4.04
C VAL A 80 18.65 -6.86 2.53
N ASP A 81 18.61 -7.97 1.81
CA ASP A 81 18.40 -7.96 0.36
C ASP A 81 17.02 -7.33 0.05
N PRO A 82 16.96 -6.19 -0.67
CA PRO A 82 15.72 -5.52 -1.00
C PRO A 82 14.73 -6.42 -1.76
N ILE A 83 15.23 -7.38 -2.55
CA ILE A 83 14.37 -8.32 -3.27
C ILE A 83 13.67 -9.26 -2.29
N LYS A 84 14.39 -9.74 -1.27
CA LYS A 84 13.78 -10.56 -0.21
C LYS A 84 12.79 -9.75 0.62
N ALA A 85 13.11 -8.51 0.94
CA ALA A 85 12.20 -7.61 1.64
C ALA A 85 10.91 -7.40 0.83
N LEU A 86 11.02 -7.10 -0.47
CA LEU A 86 9.88 -6.93 -1.36
C LEU A 86 9.04 -8.21 -1.46
N PHE A 87 9.69 -9.38 -1.52
CA PHE A 87 9.01 -10.66 -1.53
C PHE A 87 8.21 -10.89 -0.24
N TRP A 88 8.80 -10.68 0.93
CA TRP A 88 8.09 -10.82 2.20
C TRP A 88 6.95 -9.80 2.34
N CYS A 89 7.16 -8.55 1.92
CA CYS A 89 6.09 -7.55 1.86
C CYS A 89 4.92 -8.03 0.99
N ALA A 90 5.20 -8.62 -0.18
CA ALA A 90 4.17 -9.15 -1.07
C ALA A 90 3.42 -10.34 -0.44
N VAL A 91 4.13 -11.25 0.23
CA VAL A 91 3.52 -12.40 0.93
C VAL A 91 2.60 -11.91 2.06
N ILE A 92 3.08 -11.00 2.91
CA ILE A 92 2.29 -10.44 4.00
C ILE A 92 1.06 -9.72 3.45
N ASN A 93 1.22 -8.91 2.40
CA ASN A 93 0.12 -8.21 1.75
C ASN A 93 -0.91 -9.19 1.15
N GLY A 94 -0.47 -10.29 0.52
CA GLY A 94 -1.36 -11.33 0.00
C GLY A 94 -2.20 -11.98 1.11
N VAL A 95 -1.55 -12.37 2.21
CA VAL A 95 -2.23 -12.99 3.36
C VAL A 95 -3.22 -12.02 4.02
N ILE A 96 -2.86 -10.73 4.17
CA ILE A 96 -3.72 -9.71 4.78
C ILE A 96 -4.87 -9.30 3.84
N ALA A 97 -4.67 -9.34 2.52
CA ALA A 97 -5.70 -8.96 1.55
C ALA A 97 -6.93 -9.85 1.63
N VAL A 98 -6.77 -11.16 1.86
CA VAL A 98 -7.88 -12.13 1.96
C VAL A 98 -8.90 -11.74 3.04
N PRO A 99 -8.54 -11.61 4.34
CA PRO A 99 -9.50 -11.23 5.37
C PRO A 99 -10.07 -9.83 5.16
N ILE A 100 -9.29 -8.86 4.66
CA ILE A 100 -9.80 -7.52 4.33
C ILE A 100 -10.90 -7.62 3.26
N MET A 101 -10.68 -8.41 2.21
CA MET A 101 -11.67 -8.61 1.15
C MET A 101 -12.91 -9.32 1.65
N VAL A 102 -12.78 -10.32 2.52
CA VAL A 102 -13.93 -10.98 3.16
C VAL A 102 -14.77 -9.97 3.93
N VAL A 103 -14.13 -9.15 4.78
CA VAL A 103 -14.83 -8.10 5.55
C VAL A 103 -15.48 -7.08 4.62
N MET A 104 -14.79 -6.63 3.58
CA MET A 104 -15.36 -5.72 2.59
C MET A 104 -16.57 -6.32 1.87
N MET A 105 -16.54 -7.61 1.51
CA MET A 105 -17.68 -8.29 0.89
C MET A 105 -18.88 -8.40 1.82
N LEU A 106 -18.65 -8.68 3.11
CA LEU A 106 -19.71 -8.69 4.14
C LEU A 106 -20.31 -7.28 4.30
N LEU A 107 -19.46 -6.26 4.36
CA LEU A 107 -19.88 -4.87 4.52
C LEU A 107 -20.67 -4.35 3.30
N ALA A 108 -20.23 -4.74 2.10
CA ALA A 108 -20.86 -4.33 0.85
C ALA A 108 -22.21 -5.05 0.61
N ASP A 109 -22.43 -6.18 1.27
CA ASP A 109 -23.69 -6.92 1.26
C ASP A 109 -24.66 -6.44 2.37
N ASP A 110 -24.17 -5.78 3.42
CA ASP A 110 -25.01 -5.34 4.54
C ASP A 110 -25.81 -4.06 4.18
N PRO A 111 -27.16 -4.14 4.06
CA PRO A 111 -28.00 -2.97 3.81
C PRO A 111 -27.97 -1.94 4.95
N ARG A 112 -27.50 -2.29 6.15
CA ARG A 112 -27.33 -1.35 7.27
C ARG A 112 -26.17 -0.39 7.04
N VAL A 113 -25.14 -0.81 6.29
CA VAL A 113 -23.97 0.01 5.99
C VAL A 113 -24.07 0.65 4.60
N MET A 114 -24.49 -0.11 3.58
CA MET A 114 -24.61 0.38 2.20
C MET A 114 -25.98 1.01 1.88
N GLY A 115 -26.97 0.89 2.76
CA GLY A 115 -28.30 1.45 2.55
C GLY A 115 -28.98 0.90 1.29
N ARG A 116 -29.27 1.77 0.32
CA ARG A 116 -29.92 1.41 -0.96
C ARG A 116 -28.93 0.98 -2.05
N PHE A 117 -27.63 1.08 -1.80
CA PHE A 117 -26.56 0.75 -2.76
C PHE A 117 -25.92 -0.62 -2.52
N THR A 118 -26.66 -1.56 -1.90
CA THR A 118 -26.20 -2.94 -1.70
C THR A 118 -25.76 -3.57 -3.02
N VAL A 119 -24.69 -4.35 -2.95
CA VAL A 119 -24.12 -5.04 -4.11
C VAL A 119 -25.15 -5.97 -4.76
N LYS A 120 -25.40 -5.79 -6.06
CA LYS A 120 -26.31 -6.66 -6.84
C LYS A 120 -25.74 -8.07 -6.90
N ARG A 121 -26.63 -9.08 -6.92
CA ARG A 121 -26.29 -10.53 -6.95
C ARG A 121 -25.13 -10.93 -7.89
N ARG A 122 -25.03 -10.32 -9.08
CA ARG A 122 -23.95 -10.60 -10.04
C ARG A 122 -22.59 -10.11 -9.56
N LEU A 123 -22.53 -8.90 -9.01
CA LEU A 123 -21.30 -8.32 -8.50
C LEU A 123 -20.87 -8.98 -7.19
N LYS A 124 -21.83 -9.46 -6.39
CA LYS A 124 -21.56 -10.30 -5.21
C LYS A 124 -20.90 -11.62 -5.60
N ALA A 125 -21.45 -12.34 -6.58
CA ALA A 125 -20.86 -13.59 -7.06
C ALA A 125 -19.45 -13.39 -7.63
N LEU A 126 -19.24 -12.35 -8.42
CA LEU A 126 -17.92 -11.98 -8.94
C LEU A 126 -16.95 -11.60 -7.81
N GLY A 127 -17.44 -10.87 -6.82
CA GLY A 127 -16.67 -10.47 -5.64
C GLY A 127 -16.20 -11.66 -4.81
N TRP A 128 -17.11 -12.58 -4.48
CA TRP A 128 -16.77 -13.80 -3.75
C TRP A 128 -15.88 -14.75 -4.56
N LEU A 129 -16.05 -14.83 -5.89
CA LEU A 129 -15.13 -15.57 -6.76
C LEU A 129 -13.73 -14.97 -6.71
N ALA A 130 -13.60 -13.65 -6.81
CA ALA A 130 -12.31 -12.96 -6.72
C ALA A 130 -11.64 -13.19 -5.36
N THR A 131 -12.40 -13.10 -4.26
CA THR A 131 -11.88 -13.39 -2.91
C THR A 131 -11.47 -14.85 -2.76
N GLY A 132 -12.17 -15.79 -3.39
CA GLY A 132 -11.80 -17.22 -3.37
C GLY A 132 -10.58 -17.58 -4.21
N THR A 133 -10.19 -16.73 -5.17
CA THR A 133 -9.00 -16.92 -6.02
C THR A 133 -7.72 -16.28 -5.48
N MET A 134 -7.83 -15.40 -4.47
CA MET A 134 -6.68 -14.79 -3.79
C MET A 134 -6.09 -15.75 -2.77
#